data_AF-A0A534TC57-F1
#
_entry.id   AF-A0A534TC57-F1
#
_cell.length_a   1.000
_cell.length_b   1.000
_cell.length_c   1.000
_cell.angle_alpha   90.00
_cell.angle_beta   90.00
_cell.angle_gamma   90.00
#
_symmetry.space_group_name_H-M   'P 1'
#
loop_
_entity.id
_entity.type
_entity.pdbx_description
1 polymer ?
#
loop_
_entity_poly.entity_id
_entity_poly.type
_entity_poly.pdbx_seq_one_letter_code
_entity_poly.pdbx_strand_id
1 'polypeptide(L)'
;IAGSVRMGKFQRALVAFLRQHREVLERIPTAFLAVSLSAARDSASARREVSKTVARFIAEIGFTPGTLLPIAGALLYTKYGFFTRIAIRLISKMAGGDTDTSRDYEYTDWNALSDFARQFACRLRESPAPLQGPGSGWRADAAL
;
A
#
# COMPACT_ATOMS: atom_id res chain seq x y z
N ILE A 1 -2.33 9.86 2.95
CA ILE A 1 -3.56 9.03 2.80
C ILE A 1 -3.13 7.57 2.81
N ALA A 2 -3.88 6.68 3.45
CA ALA A 2 -3.56 5.25 3.49
C ALA A 2 -4.78 4.40 3.16
N GLY A 3 -4.56 3.26 2.51
CA GLY A 3 -5.62 2.31 2.18
C GLY A 3 -5.14 0.88 2.21
N SER A 4 -5.96 -0.01 2.79
CA SER A 4 -5.71 -1.46 2.73
C SER A 4 -6.32 -2.07 1.48
N VAL A 5 -5.55 -2.90 0.78
CA VAL A 5 -6.04 -3.76 -0.29
C VAL A 5 -6.69 -4.99 0.34
N ARG A 6 -7.95 -5.25 -0.01
CA ARG A 6 -8.63 -6.52 0.28
C ARG A 6 -9.11 -7.11 -1.04
N MET A 7 -8.72 -8.35 -1.31
CA MET A 7 -9.11 -9.07 -2.53
C MET A 7 -8.81 -8.27 -3.82
N GLY A 8 -7.64 -7.63 -3.88
CA GLY A 8 -7.21 -6.84 -5.05
C GLY A 8 -7.94 -5.51 -5.26
N LYS A 9 -8.69 -5.00 -4.26
CA LYS A 9 -9.39 -3.71 -4.33
C LYS A 9 -9.18 -2.88 -3.07
N PHE A 10 -9.17 -1.57 -3.22
CA PHE A 10 -9.27 -0.64 -2.11
C PHE A 10 -10.73 -0.47 -1.68
N GLN A 11 -10.94 0.02 -0.45
CA GLN A 11 -12.27 0.24 0.09
C GLN A 11 -13.03 1.28 -0.74
N ARG A 12 -14.31 1.01 -1.06
CA ARG A 12 -15.15 1.92 -1.87
C ARG A 12 -15.28 3.32 -1.25
N ALA A 13 -15.36 3.41 0.07
CA ALA A 13 -15.42 4.68 0.79
C ALA A 13 -14.15 5.53 0.56
N LEU A 14 -12.98 4.89 0.54
CA LEU A 14 -11.70 5.57 0.26
C LEU A 14 -11.66 6.08 -1.19
N VAL A 15 -12.09 5.27 -2.15
CA VAL A 15 -12.21 5.68 -3.56
C VAL A 15 -13.15 6.89 -3.70
N ALA A 16 -14.32 6.84 -3.06
CA ALA A 16 -15.30 7.93 -3.10
C ALA A 16 -14.72 9.23 -2.51
N PHE A 17 -14.07 9.15 -1.35
CA PHE A 17 -13.40 10.28 -0.71
C PHE A 17 -12.34 10.92 -1.63
N LEU A 18 -11.48 10.10 -2.22
CA LEU A 18 -10.42 10.57 -3.11
C LEU A 18 -10.96 11.24 -4.37
N ARG A 19 -12.03 10.69 -4.95
CA ARG A 19 -12.69 11.28 -6.12
C ARG A 19 -13.37 12.60 -5.77
N GLN A 20 -14.03 12.68 -4.62
CA GLN A 20 -14.70 13.88 -4.15
C GLN A 20 -13.73 15.03 -3.87
N HIS A 21 -12.54 14.73 -3.33
CA HIS A 21 -11.56 15.74 -2.93
C HIS A 21 -10.39 15.90 -3.92
N ARG A 22 -10.50 15.31 -5.11
CA ARG A 22 -9.43 15.25 -6.11
C ARG A 22 -8.78 16.61 -6.39
N GLU A 23 -9.58 17.63 -6.66
CA GLU A 23 -9.06 18.96 -7.05
C GLU A 23 -8.18 19.59 -5.96
N VAL A 24 -8.52 19.34 -4.69
CA VAL A 24 -7.73 19.81 -3.55
C VAL A 24 -6.45 18.97 -3.42
N LEU A 25 -6.58 17.65 -3.57
CA LEU A 25 -5.47 16.71 -3.45
C LEU A 25 -4.41 16.87 -4.54
N GLU A 26 -4.79 17.34 -5.74
CA GLU A 26 -3.86 17.67 -6.82
C GLU A 26 -3.04 18.95 -6.54
N ARG A 27 -3.55 19.83 -5.67
CA ARG A 27 -2.91 21.12 -5.35
C ARG A 27 -2.01 21.08 -4.12
N ILE A 28 -2.00 19.96 -3.40
CA ILE A 28 -1.19 19.79 -2.20
C ILE A 28 -0.22 18.61 -2.36
N PRO A 29 0.92 18.61 -1.65
CA PRO A 29 1.80 17.45 -1.66
C PRO A 29 1.09 16.27 -1.00
N THR A 30 0.99 15.15 -1.71
CA THR A 30 0.27 13.96 -1.26
C THR A 30 1.19 12.74 -1.24
N ALA A 31 1.05 11.95 -0.18
CA ALA A 31 1.61 10.61 -0.08
C ALA A 31 0.47 9.60 0.09
N PHE A 32 0.49 8.52 -0.70
CA PHE A 32 -0.45 7.41 -0.59
C PHE A 32 0.27 6.13 -0.14
N LEU A 33 -0.18 5.58 1.00
CA LEU A 33 0.30 4.32 1.56
C LEU A 33 -0.65 3.19 1.13
N ALA A 34 -0.17 2.29 0.27
CA ALA A 34 -0.91 1.13 -0.19
C ALA A 34 -0.57 -0.08 0.67
N VAL A 35 -1.43 -0.42 1.63
CA VAL A 35 -1.20 -1.55 2.55
C VAL A 35 -1.71 -2.84 1.92
N SER A 36 -0.82 -3.79 1.64
CA SER A 36 -1.17 -5.08 1.05
C SER A 36 -0.32 -6.19 1.62
N LEU A 37 -0.96 -7.26 2.11
CA LEU A 37 -0.23 -8.43 2.60
C LEU A 37 0.62 -9.10 1.50
N SER A 38 0.23 -8.95 0.22
CA SER A 38 1.06 -9.40 -0.90
C SER A 38 2.39 -8.66 -0.97
N ALA A 39 2.50 -7.44 -0.44
CA ALA A 39 3.77 -6.72 -0.35
C ALA A 39 4.71 -7.30 0.72
N ALA A 40 4.25 -8.22 1.58
CA ALA A 40 5.11 -9.00 2.49
C ALA A 40 5.93 -10.05 1.76
N ARG A 41 5.59 -10.37 0.50
CA ARG A 41 6.19 -11.49 -0.24
C ARG A 41 7.28 -10.97 -1.16
N ASP A 42 8.50 -11.46 -0.95
CA ASP A 42 9.64 -11.10 -1.78
C ASP A 42 9.70 -11.93 -3.08
N SER A 43 8.65 -11.84 -3.89
CA SER A 43 8.59 -12.51 -5.20
C SER A 43 8.23 -11.54 -6.31
N ALA A 44 8.79 -11.76 -7.51
CA ALA A 44 8.50 -10.94 -8.68
C ALA A 44 7.01 -10.93 -9.03
N SER A 45 6.30 -12.04 -8.79
CA SER A 45 4.85 -12.15 -9.02
C SER A 45 4.04 -11.30 -8.05
N ALA A 46 4.39 -11.31 -6.76
CA ALA A 46 3.69 -10.53 -5.75
C ALA A 46 3.90 -9.02 -5.96
N ARG A 47 5.14 -8.60 -6.30
CA ARG A 47 5.43 -7.21 -6.69
C ARG A 47 4.60 -6.78 -7.90
N ARG A 48 4.49 -7.61 -8.95
CA ARG A 48 3.65 -7.32 -10.12
C ARG A 48 2.16 -7.20 -9.77
N GLU A 49 1.65 -8.02 -8.86
CA GLU A 49 0.26 -7.97 -8.42
C GLU A 49 -0.06 -6.68 -7.64
N VAL A 50 0.84 -6.27 -6.74
CA VAL A 50 0.75 -4.99 -6.04
C VAL A 50 0.77 -3.82 -7.03
N SER A 51 1.72 -3.82 -7.99
CA SER A 51 1.79 -2.78 -9.02
C SER A 51 0.52 -2.71 -9.87
N LYS A 52 -0.04 -3.85 -10.31
CA LYS A 52 -1.30 -3.90 -11.06
C LYS A 52 -2.47 -3.36 -10.25
N THR A 53 -2.54 -3.72 -8.97
CA THR A 53 -3.61 -3.26 -8.08
C THR A 53 -3.54 -1.75 -7.88
N VAL A 54 -2.35 -1.21 -7.69
CA VAL A 54 -2.15 0.22 -7.53
C VAL A 54 -2.40 0.97 -8.84
N ALA A 55 -1.94 0.47 -9.97
CA ALA A 55 -2.21 1.09 -11.27
C ALA A 55 -3.72 1.16 -11.57
N ARG A 56 -4.45 0.07 -11.29
CA ARG A 56 -5.91 0.06 -11.41
C ARG A 56 -6.57 1.08 -10.47
N PHE A 57 -6.07 1.17 -9.25
CA PHE A 57 -6.59 2.12 -8.27
C PHE A 57 -6.38 3.58 -8.69
N ILE A 58 -5.19 3.92 -9.18
CA ILE A 58 -4.89 5.26 -9.70
C ILE A 58 -5.84 5.60 -10.86
N ALA A 59 -6.06 4.65 -11.78
CA ALA A 59 -7.03 4.83 -12.86
C ALA A 59 -8.47 5.01 -12.35
N GLU A 60 -8.85 4.31 -11.27
CA GLU A 60 -10.19 4.37 -10.68
C GLU A 60 -10.47 5.70 -9.95
N ILE A 61 -9.49 6.24 -9.22
CA ILE A 61 -9.63 7.53 -8.54
C ILE A 61 -9.39 8.72 -9.48
N GLY A 62 -8.77 8.49 -10.64
CA GLY A 62 -8.45 9.50 -11.64
C GLY A 62 -7.39 10.49 -11.17
N PHE A 63 -6.62 10.15 -10.14
CA PHE A 63 -5.68 11.03 -9.44
C PHE A 63 -4.39 10.26 -9.14
N THR A 64 -3.24 10.86 -9.43
CA THR A 64 -1.93 10.29 -9.13
C THR A 64 -1.32 11.00 -7.92
N PRO A 65 -1.16 10.32 -6.77
CA PRO A 65 -0.48 10.89 -5.61
C PRO A 65 0.97 11.25 -5.95
N GLY A 66 1.48 12.35 -5.39
CA GLY A 66 2.86 12.77 -5.61
C GLY A 66 3.90 11.79 -5.07
N THR A 67 3.51 10.95 -4.11
CA THR A 67 4.33 9.84 -3.61
C THR A 67 3.46 8.63 -3.33
N LEU A 68 3.91 7.45 -3.74
CA LEU A 68 3.23 6.19 -3.54
C LEU A 68 4.16 5.22 -2.82
N LEU A 69 3.71 4.65 -1.70
CA LEU A 69 4.48 3.69 -0.92
C LEU A 69 3.65 2.42 -0.66
N PRO A 70 3.96 1.29 -1.30
CA PRO A 70 3.38 0.00 -0.93
C PRO A 70 4.02 -0.52 0.36
N ILE A 71 3.18 -0.93 1.33
CA ILE A 71 3.64 -1.51 2.61
C ILE A 71 2.92 -2.83 2.89
N ALA A 72 3.62 -3.76 3.54
CA ALA A 72 3.14 -5.12 3.76
C ALA A 72 2.04 -5.26 4.83
N GLY A 73 1.97 -4.30 5.77
CA GLY A 73 1.04 -4.36 6.90
C GLY A 73 1.43 -5.43 7.91
N ALA A 74 0.43 -5.95 8.63
CA ALA A 74 0.60 -6.99 9.65
C ALA A 74 -0.50 -8.06 9.52
N LEU A 75 -0.17 -9.29 9.86
CA LEU A 75 -1.04 -10.46 9.90
C LEU A 75 -1.31 -10.83 11.35
N LEU A 76 -2.43 -10.33 11.88
CA LEU A 76 -2.78 -10.45 13.29
C LEU A 76 -3.66 -11.70 13.53
N TYR A 77 -3.09 -12.90 13.41
CA TYR A 77 -3.83 -14.16 13.59
C TYR A 77 -4.56 -14.26 14.92
N THR A 78 -4.01 -13.69 15.99
CA THR A 78 -4.59 -13.73 17.34
C THR A 78 -5.92 -13.00 17.41
N LYS A 79 -6.13 -11.98 16.55
CA LYS A 79 -7.36 -11.17 16.48
C LYS A 79 -8.43 -11.75 15.54
N TYR A 80 -8.11 -12.79 14.79
CA TYR A 80 -9.06 -13.42 13.86
C TYR A 80 -9.91 -14.51 14.54
N GLY A 81 -11.18 -14.58 14.16
CA GLY A 81 -12.07 -15.69 14.53
C GLY A 81 -11.64 -17.03 13.91
N PHE A 82 -12.12 -18.13 14.48
CA PHE A 82 -11.70 -19.50 14.14
C PHE A 82 -11.75 -19.81 12.63
N PHE A 83 -12.85 -19.49 11.95
CA PHE A 83 -13.01 -19.75 10.51
C PHE A 83 -12.09 -18.88 9.63
N THR A 84 -11.98 -17.59 9.94
CA THR A 84 -11.07 -16.65 9.26
C THR A 84 -9.62 -17.10 9.40
N ARG A 85 -9.25 -17.57 10.60
CA ARG A 85 -7.92 -18.11 10.90
C ARG A 85 -7.60 -19.35 10.07
N ILE A 86 -8.54 -20.29 9.90
CA ILE A 86 -8.35 -21.48 9.04
C ILE A 86 -8.19 -21.08 7.56
N ALA A 87 -9.04 -20.18 7.05
CA ALA A 87 -8.98 -19.74 5.66
C ALA A 87 -7.65 -19.05 5.35
N ILE A 88 -7.22 -18.12 6.21
CA ILE A 88 -5.94 -17.42 6.03
C ILE A 88 -4.77 -18.40 6.15
N ARG A 89 -4.80 -19.35 7.09
CA ARG A 89 -3.76 -20.39 7.20
C ARG A 89 -3.65 -21.22 5.93
N LEU A 90 -4.77 -21.59 5.29
CA LEU A 90 -4.77 -22.34 4.03
C LEU A 90 -4.18 -21.52 2.89
N ILE A 91 -4.58 -20.24 2.77
CA ILE A 91 -4.04 -19.32 1.76
C ILE A 91 -2.54 -19.10 1.98
N SER A 92 -2.11 -18.83 3.22
CA SER A 92 -0.70 -18.70 3.59
C SER A 92 0.09 -19.97 3.30
N LYS A 93 -0.47 -21.16 3.58
CA LYS A 93 0.18 -22.45 3.26
C LYS A 93 0.38 -22.64 1.76
N MET A 94 -0.64 -22.35 0.94
CA MET A 94 -0.54 -22.39 -0.53
C MET A 94 0.41 -21.32 -1.08
N ALA A 95 0.53 -20.21 -0.37
CA ALA A 95 1.44 -19.12 -0.65
C ALA A 95 2.85 -19.30 -0.05
N GLY A 96 3.14 -20.38 0.66
CA GLY A 96 4.40 -20.52 1.42
C GLY A 96 4.67 -19.36 2.41
N GLY A 97 3.63 -18.68 2.87
CA GLY A 97 3.68 -17.68 3.94
C GLY A 97 3.50 -18.31 5.31
N ASP A 98 3.55 -17.49 6.36
CA ASP A 98 3.50 -17.97 7.74
C ASP A 98 2.15 -18.61 8.10
N THR A 99 2.20 -19.80 8.70
CA THR A 99 1.03 -20.64 9.01
C THR A 99 0.81 -20.88 10.50
N ASP A 100 1.73 -20.43 11.37
CA ASP A 100 1.54 -20.52 12.81
C ASP A 100 0.53 -19.47 13.27
N THR A 101 -0.72 -19.91 13.41
CA THR A 101 -1.83 -19.04 13.77
C THR A 101 -1.88 -18.68 15.26
N SER A 102 -0.89 -19.10 16.07
CA SER A 102 -0.81 -18.78 17.49
C SER A 102 -0.15 -17.43 17.78
N ARG A 103 0.52 -16.84 16.78
CA ARG A 103 1.23 -15.56 16.91
C ARG A 103 0.83 -14.58 15.81
N ASP A 104 1.06 -13.30 16.06
CA ASP A 104 0.92 -12.25 15.07
C ASP A 104 2.23 -12.07 14.29
N TYR A 105 2.12 -11.77 13.00
CA TYR A 105 3.28 -11.49 12.15
C TYR A 105 3.24 -10.05 11.68
N GLU A 106 4.33 -9.35 11.87
CA GLU A 106 4.49 -7.98 11.44
C GLU A 106 5.47 -7.92 10.28
N TYR A 107 4.98 -7.52 9.10
CA TYR A 107 5.77 -7.45 7.88
C TYR A 107 6.12 -6.02 7.49
N THR A 108 5.62 -5.04 8.25
CA THR A 108 5.91 -3.63 7.98
C THR A 108 7.29 -3.32 8.50
N ASP A 109 8.17 -2.84 7.62
CA ASP A 109 9.41 -2.19 8.03
C ASP A 109 9.08 -0.82 8.63
N TRP A 110 8.93 -0.79 9.95
CA TRP A 110 8.61 0.41 10.70
C TRP A 110 9.72 1.45 10.67
N ASN A 111 10.98 1.03 10.50
CA ASN A 111 12.10 1.95 10.38
C ASN A 111 12.03 2.66 9.03
N ALA A 112 11.87 1.91 7.93
CA ALA A 112 11.71 2.48 6.60
C ALA A 112 10.47 3.39 6.51
N LEU A 113 9.35 3.01 7.13
CA LEU A 113 8.15 3.85 7.17
C LEU A 113 8.37 5.13 7.99
N SER A 114 9.08 5.04 9.11
CA SER A 114 9.42 6.20 9.96
C SER A 114 10.34 7.17 9.22
N ASP A 115 11.35 6.66 8.53
CA ASP A 115 12.27 7.49 7.74
C ASP A 115 11.56 8.13 6.56
N PHE A 116 10.69 7.39 5.87
CA PHE A 116 9.82 7.95 4.85
C PHE A 116 8.96 9.11 5.38
N ALA A 117 8.31 8.91 6.53
CA ALA A 117 7.47 9.92 7.15
C ALA A 117 8.27 11.17 7.53
N ARG A 118 9.49 11.02 8.07
CA ARG A 118 10.41 12.12 8.35
C ARG A 118 10.79 12.87 7.08
N GLN A 119 11.22 12.17 6.04
CA GLN A 119 11.60 12.77 4.75
C GLN A 119 10.43 13.55 4.13
N PHE A 120 9.23 12.97 4.16
CA PHE A 120 8.02 13.63 3.68
C PHE A 120 7.70 14.90 4.49
N ALA A 121 7.83 14.83 5.82
CA ALA A 121 7.59 15.98 6.70
C ALA A 121 8.62 17.11 6.51
N CYS A 122 9.91 16.79 6.37
CA CYS A 122 10.93 17.79 6.05
C CYS A 122 10.63 18.46 4.71
N ARG A 123 10.27 17.67 3.70
CA ARG A 123 9.92 18.18 2.36
C ARG A 123 8.75 19.16 2.39
N LEU A 124 7.69 18.86 3.15
CA LEU A 124 6.54 19.75 3.31
C LEU A 124 6.93 21.13 3.88
N ARG A 125 7.98 21.20 4.70
CA ARG A 125 8.49 22.45 5.27
C ARG A 125 9.33 23.25 4.28
N GLU A 126 10.03 22.57 3.38
CA GLU A 126 10.94 23.19 2.40
C GLU A 126 10.19 23.69 1.15
N SER A 127 9.16 22.99 0.70
CA SER A 127 8.29 23.48 -0.38
C SER A 127 6.89 22.83 -0.34
N PRO A 128 5.81 23.62 -0.16
CA PRO A 128 4.44 23.12 -0.20
C PRO A 128 3.92 22.92 -1.63
N ALA A 129 4.74 23.16 -2.66
CA ALA A 129 4.35 22.94 -4.04
C ALA A 129 4.12 21.43 -4.33
N PRO A 130 3.13 21.07 -5.16
CA PRO A 130 2.91 19.69 -5.58
C PRO A 130 4.19 19.08 -6.17
N LEU A 131 4.50 17.85 -5.77
CA LEU A 131 5.60 17.09 -6.35
C LEU A 131 5.37 16.94 -7.87
N GLN A 132 6.19 17.61 -8.68
CA GLN A 132 6.51 17.06 -10.00
C GLN A 132 7.34 15.81 -9.72
N GLY A 133 6.84 14.64 -10.15
CA GLY A 133 7.37 13.33 -9.74
C GLY A 133 8.90 13.23 -9.89
N PRO A 134 9.60 12.52 -8.97
CA PRO A 134 11.04 12.44 -9.03
C PRO A 134 11.49 11.69 -10.30
N GLY A 135 12.31 12.36 -11.11
CA GLY A 135 13.21 11.68 -12.03
C GLY A 135 14.28 10.96 -11.23
N SER A 136 14.00 9.73 -10.79
CA SER A 136 14.96 8.64 -10.53
C SER A 136 14.30 7.49 -9.76
N GLY A 137 14.36 6.28 -10.31
CA GLY A 137 14.27 5.03 -9.55
C GLY A 137 13.00 4.19 -9.68
N TRP A 138 11.81 4.79 -9.76
CA TRP A 138 10.56 4.01 -9.90
C TRP A 138 9.83 4.35 -11.20
N ARG A 139 10.00 3.46 -12.18
CA ARG A 139 9.29 3.45 -13.45
C ARG A 139 8.13 2.46 -13.36
N ALA A 140 6.88 2.95 -13.42
CA ALA A 140 5.68 2.12 -13.52
C ALA A 140 5.66 1.24 -14.79
N ASP A 141 6.59 1.51 -15.70
CA ASP A 141 6.88 0.89 -16.98
C ASP A 141 7.79 -0.36 -16.89
N ALA A 142 8.37 -0.69 -15.72
CA ALA A 142 9.17 -1.92 -15.55
C ALA A 142 8.36 -3.22 -15.43
N ALA A 143 7.06 -3.20 -15.77
CA ALA A 143 6.15 -4.35 -15.64
C ALA A 143 5.36 -4.69 -16.92
N LEU A 144 5.74 -4.12 -18.07
CA LEU A 144 5.36 -4.66 -19.38
C LEU A 144 6.32 -5.79 -19.75
#